data_AF-A0A7V3IYN7-F1
#
_entry.id   AF-A0A7V3IYN7-F1
#
_cell.length_a   1.000
_cell.length_b   1.000
_cell.length_c   1.000
_cell.angle_alpha   90.00
_cell.angle_beta   90.00
_cell.angle_gamma   90.00
#
_symmetry.space_group_name_H-M   'P 1'
#
loop_
_entity.id
_entity.type
_entity.pdbx_description
1 polymer ?
#
loop_
_entity_poly.entity_id
_entity_poly.type
_entity_poly.pdbx_seq_one_letter_code
_entity_poly.pdbx_strand_id
1 'polypeptide(L)'
;VVPVMLHSDAALAGQGVVAETLNMALLPGYRVGGTIHIIVNNQIGFTTSPEHSKSSEYCTDVAKMIGAPIFHVNGDDPEACVWVARLAVDFRQKFKKDVVIDMLCYRRRGHNEGDDPSMTNPYMYDVIDTKRGARKSYTEALIGRGDISLKEAEDALRDYQGQLERVFNEVRELEKREAQPSASVESAQMIPAGLATAVDKSLLARIGEAHVTLPEGFTVHPRVMPVLEKRREMAYEGKVDWAFAELLALGSLVSEGKLVRLSGQDTRRGTFSQRHAVIFDRVTGAEFTPLQLLATNTDGSPTGGKFLVYDSPLSEFAAVGFEYGYTVGNSDALVLWEAQFGDFANGAQPIIDEFISSGEAKWGQLSNLVLLLPHGHEGQGPDHTTGRVERFLQLWAEGSMTIAMPSTPSNYFHLLRRHALDGIQRPLIVFTPKSLLRNKAAVSDIRDFTEVKFRSVLEEPNYEDGIGDRGKVRRILLTSGKLYYELVARKAKNDRDDVAIVRIEQLAPLPKRRLGETLDRYPNVAEFFWVQEEPANQGAWPRFGLELPELLPDKLTGLRRISRRAMSAPSSGSSRVHAVEQQEIIDLAFR
;
A
#
# COMPACT_ATOMS: atom_id res chain seq x y z
N VAL A 1 -17.14 15.08 -1.74
CA VAL A 1 -16.19 15.34 -0.63
C VAL A 1 -15.51 16.69 -0.85
N VAL A 2 -15.37 17.50 0.20
CA VAL A 2 -14.52 18.70 0.22
C VAL A 2 -13.41 18.44 1.24
N PRO A 3 -12.15 18.25 0.82
CA PRO A 3 -11.06 18.10 1.77
C PRO A 3 -10.78 19.44 2.44
N VAL A 4 -10.69 19.42 3.77
CA VAL A 4 -10.25 20.55 4.60
C VAL A 4 -9.01 20.09 5.35
N MET A 5 -7.86 20.71 5.06
CA MET A 5 -6.57 20.26 5.56
C MET A 5 -5.95 21.34 6.45
N LEU A 6 -5.76 21.01 7.73
CA LEU A 6 -5.15 21.90 8.70
C LEU A 6 -3.66 21.63 8.80
N HIS A 7 -2.88 22.70 8.95
CA HIS A 7 -1.42 22.64 9.08
C HIS A 7 -0.94 23.60 10.16
N SER A 8 0.25 23.34 10.70
CA SER A 8 1.05 24.37 11.37
C SER A 8 2.05 24.97 10.38
N ASP A 9 2.50 26.19 10.66
CA ASP A 9 3.42 26.95 9.82
C ASP A 9 4.76 26.24 9.59
N ALA A 10 5.41 25.77 10.65
CA ALA A 10 6.70 25.08 10.53
C ALA A 10 6.58 23.74 9.78
N ALA A 11 5.54 22.96 10.04
CA ALA A 11 5.35 21.66 9.38
C ALA A 11 5.01 21.82 7.89
N LEU A 12 4.15 22.79 7.53
CA LEU A 12 3.80 23.03 6.13
C LEU A 12 5.04 23.37 5.29
N ALA A 13 5.94 24.18 5.83
CA ALA A 13 7.14 24.61 5.11
C ALA A 13 8.23 23.54 5.05
N GLY A 14 8.37 22.73 6.11
CA GLY A 14 9.49 21.79 6.26
C GLY A 14 9.25 20.37 5.74
N GLN A 15 7.99 19.93 5.58
CA GLN A 15 7.68 18.55 5.22
C GLN A 15 7.49 18.36 3.72
N GLY A 16 8.36 17.54 3.09
CA GLY A 16 8.33 17.30 1.63
C GLY A 16 7.02 16.74 1.09
N VAL A 17 6.29 15.95 1.89
CA VAL A 17 4.99 15.38 1.50
C VAL A 17 3.92 16.44 1.20
N VAL A 18 4.06 17.66 1.74
CA VAL A 18 3.18 18.79 1.42
C VAL A 18 3.27 19.11 -0.07
N ALA A 19 4.49 19.23 -0.60
CA ALA A 19 4.71 19.48 -2.02
C ALA A 19 4.25 18.28 -2.86
N GLU A 20 4.56 17.05 -2.44
CA GLU A 20 4.10 15.85 -3.17
C GLU A 20 2.58 15.78 -3.29
N THR A 21 1.85 16.12 -2.22
CA THR A 21 0.38 16.12 -2.19
C THR A 21 -0.21 17.26 -3.02
N LEU A 22 0.34 18.47 -2.92
CA LEU A 22 -0.08 19.60 -3.75
C LEU A 22 0.11 19.30 -5.24
N ASN A 23 1.21 18.65 -5.63
CA ASN A 23 1.47 18.26 -7.02
C ASN A 23 0.38 17.33 -7.59
N MET A 24 -0.35 16.59 -6.74
CA MET A 24 -1.46 15.72 -7.16
C MET A 24 -2.77 16.46 -7.43
N ALA A 25 -2.92 17.72 -7.01
CA ALA A 25 -4.20 18.43 -6.96
C ALA A 25 -4.98 18.44 -8.28
N LEU A 26 -4.27 18.46 -9.42
CA LEU A 26 -4.86 18.53 -10.76
C LEU A 26 -4.72 17.24 -11.58
N LEU A 27 -4.01 16.24 -11.06
CA LEU A 27 -3.77 15.00 -11.81
C LEU A 27 -5.08 14.19 -11.94
N PRO A 28 -5.44 13.67 -13.13
CA PRO A 28 -6.72 12.99 -13.33
C PRO A 28 -7.01 11.83 -12.36
N GLY A 29 -5.96 11.10 -11.97
CA GLY A 29 -6.06 9.97 -11.03
C GLY A 29 -6.16 10.36 -9.55
N TYR A 30 -5.94 11.63 -9.20
CA TYR A 30 -5.79 12.08 -7.81
C TYR A 30 -6.59 13.36 -7.47
N ARG A 31 -7.06 14.10 -8.48
CA ARG A 31 -7.80 15.34 -8.28
C ARG A 31 -9.07 15.12 -7.46
N VAL A 32 -9.26 15.98 -6.47
CA VAL A 32 -10.43 16.00 -5.57
C VAL A 32 -11.28 17.26 -5.75
N GLY A 33 -11.00 18.02 -6.81
CA GLY A 33 -11.73 19.24 -7.16
C GLY A 33 -11.44 20.42 -6.24
N GLY A 34 -10.22 20.50 -5.72
CA GLY A 34 -9.75 21.58 -4.85
C GLY A 34 -9.86 21.25 -3.36
N THR A 35 -8.76 21.42 -2.64
CA THR A 35 -8.64 21.34 -1.16
C THR A 35 -8.64 22.73 -0.54
N ILE A 36 -9.29 22.88 0.62
CA ILE A 36 -9.19 24.11 1.42
C ILE A 36 -8.15 23.87 2.51
N HIS A 37 -7.05 24.62 2.46
CA HIS A 37 -5.98 24.55 3.44
C HIS A 37 -6.13 25.67 4.46
N ILE A 38 -6.02 25.35 5.75
CA ILE A 38 -6.00 26.33 6.83
C ILE A 38 -4.71 26.13 7.63
N ILE A 39 -3.89 27.17 7.68
CA ILE A 39 -2.65 27.14 8.44
C ILE A 39 -2.91 27.88 9.74
N VAL A 40 -2.73 27.19 10.86
CA VAL A 40 -2.69 27.80 12.18
C VAL A 40 -1.26 28.32 12.38
N ASN A 41 -0.99 29.47 11.79
CA ASN A 41 0.33 30.09 11.78
C ASN A 41 0.50 30.88 13.07
N ASN A 42 0.95 30.18 14.11
CA ASN A 42 1.21 30.76 15.42
C ASN A 42 2.62 31.36 15.53
N GLN A 43 3.34 31.41 14.40
CA GLN A 43 4.67 32.00 14.23
C GLN A 43 5.78 31.29 15.03
N ILE A 44 5.59 30.03 15.41
CA ILE A 44 6.60 29.26 16.15
C ILE A 44 6.44 27.73 16.01
N GLY A 45 7.53 27.03 15.70
CA GLY A 45 7.60 25.56 15.71
C GLY A 45 8.26 25.03 16.99
N PHE A 46 7.47 24.62 17.98
CA PHE A 46 7.98 24.26 19.33
C PHE A 46 8.78 25.42 19.94
N THR A 47 10.12 25.36 19.92
CA THR A 47 11.06 26.41 20.35
C THR A 47 11.71 27.16 19.20
N THR A 48 11.55 26.64 17.97
CA THR A 48 12.23 27.12 16.77
C THR A 48 11.45 28.25 16.11
N SER A 49 12.12 29.39 15.96
CA SER A 49 11.57 30.57 15.29
C SER A 49 11.44 30.38 13.76
N PRO A 50 10.56 31.14 13.09
CA PRO A 50 10.31 30.97 11.65
C PRO A 50 11.54 31.13 10.75
N GLU A 51 12.50 31.98 11.11
CA GLU A 51 13.78 32.19 10.40
C GLU A 51 14.68 30.96 10.36
N HIS A 52 14.44 29.98 11.24
CA HIS A 52 15.13 28.69 11.26
C HIS A 52 14.26 27.55 10.70
N SER A 53 13.01 27.83 10.35
CA SER A 53 12.04 26.83 9.88
C SER A 53 11.83 26.85 8.36
N LYS A 54 12.09 27.98 7.69
CA LYS A 54 11.86 28.15 6.24
C LYS A 54 12.82 29.15 5.60
N SER A 55 12.99 29.03 4.28
CA SER A 55 13.79 29.97 3.46
C SER A 55 12.95 30.87 2.55
N SER A 56 11.63 30.89 2.77
CA SER A 56 10.66 31.70 2.05
C SER A 56 10.05 32.75 2.97
N GLU A 57 9.39 33.76 2.42
CA GLU A 57 8.72 34.81 3.20
C GLU A 57 7.58 34.20 4.04
N TYR A 58 6.69 33.45 3.38
CA TYR A 58 5.52 32.84 3.99
C TYR A 58 5.68 31.32 4.10
N CYS A 59 5.10 30.72 5.14
CA CYS A 59 5.05 29.26 5.29
C CYS A 59 4.22 28.60 4.16
N THR A 60 3.31 29.36 3.55
CA THR A 60 2.42 28.92 2.48
C THR A 60 2.99 29.05 1.07
N ASP A 61 4.22 29.55 0.91
CA ASP A 61 4.79 29.83 -0.42
C ASP A 61 4.87 28.59 -1.31
N VAL A 62 4.99 27.38 -0.74
CA VAL A 62 4.95 26.11 -1.47
C VAL A 62 3.67 25.94 -2.29
N ALA A 63 2.53 26.45 -1.82
CA ALA A 63 1.24 26.32 -2.52
C ALA A 63 1.17 27.13 -3.83
N LYS A 64 2.08 28.11 -4.01
CA LYS A 64 2.17 28.89 -5.25
C LYS A 64 2.51 28.03 -6.46
N MET A 65 3.18 26.88 -6.26
CA MET A 65 3.59 26.02 -7.37
C MET A 65 2.41 25.44 -8.19
N ILE A 66 1.21 25.34 -7.59
CA ILE A 66 -0.01 24.89 -8.28
C ILE A 66 -0.96 26.04 -8.61
N GLY A 67 -0.53 27.29 -8.42
CA GLY A 67 -1.34 28.49 -8.66
C GLY A 67 -2.55 28.60 -7.72
N ALA A 68 -2.44 28.12 -6.47
CA ALA A 68 -3.45 28.32 -5.45
C ALA A 68 -3.44 29.77 -4.94
N PRO A 69 -4.60 30.45 -4.81
CA PRO A 69 -4.66 31.72 -4.11
C PRO A 69 -4.39 31.52 -2.62
N ILE A 70 -3.67 32.46 -2.03
CA ILE A 70 -3.28 32.46 -0.61
C ILE A 70 -3.85 33.72 0.03
N PHE A 71 -4.61 33.54 1.12
CA PHE A 71 -5.17 34.63 1.91
C PHE A 71 -4.51 34.63 3.29
N HIS A 72 -3.68 35.64 3.55
CA HIS A 72 -3.14 35.89 4.89
C HIS A 72 -4.17 36.72 5.68
N VAL A 73 -4.65 36.19 6.80
CA VAL A 73 -5.72 36.80 7.60
C VAL A 73 -5.31 36.87 9.07
N ASN A 74 -5.64 37.98 9.73
CA ASN A 74 -5.33 38.18 11.14
C ASN A 74 -6.32 37.41 12.03
N GLY A 75 -5.81 36.48 12.84
CA GLY A 75 -6.62 35.66 13.74
C GLY A 75 -7.30 36.42 14.88
N ASP A 76 -6.89 37.66 15.18
CA ASP A 76 -7.59 38.55 16.12
C ASP A 76 -8.83 39.23 15.48
N ASP A 77 -9.05 39.10 14.16
CA ASP A 77 -10.24 39.57 13.45
C ASP A 77 -11.12 38.38 12.99
N PRO A 78 -12.10 37.96 13.82
CA PRO A 78 -12.95 36.81 13.49
C PRO A 78 -13.90 37.08 12.32
N GLU A 79 -14.29 38.34 12.05
CA GLU A 79 -15.16 38.67 10.92
C GLU A 79 -14.42 38.48 9.60
N ALA A 80 -13.18 38.97 9.52
CA ALA A 80 -12.31 38.76 8.37
C ALA A 80 -11.99 37.27 8.16
N CYS A 81 -11.70 36.52 9.23
CA CYS A 81 -11.47 35.07 9.15
C CYS A 81 -12.67 34.33 8.54
N VAL A 82 -13.88 34.62 9.02
CA VAL A 82 -15.12 34.02 8.48
C VAL A 82 -15.35 34.43 7.03
N TRP A 83 -15.11 35.70 6.69
CA TRP A 83 -15.26 36.17 5.32
C TRP A 83 -14.29 35.47 4.35
N VAL A 84 -13.00 35.38 4.71
CA VAL A 84 -11.98 34.66 3.92
C VAL A 84 -12.34 33.19 3.78
N ALA A 85 -12.84 32.55 4.83
CA ALA A 85 -13.27 31.15 4.77
C ALA A 85 -14.41 30.95 3.74
N ARG A 86 -15.40 31.85 3.70
CA ARG A 86 -16.47 31.82 2.69
C ARG A 86 -15.93 32.04 1.29
N LEU A 87 -15.05 33.02 1.11
CA LEU A 87 -14.42 33.30 -0.18
C LEU A 87 -13.60 32.11 -0.70
N ALA A 88 -12.89 31.41 0.19
CA ALA A 88 -12.13 30.22 -0.17
C ALA A 88 -13.03 29.09 -0.66
N VAL A 89 -14.17 28.86 0.02
CA VAL A 89 -15.20 27.91 -0.43
C VAL A 89 -15.75 28.31 -1.81
N ASP A 90 -16.09 29.58 -2.01
CA ASP A 90 -16.63 30.08 -3.27
C ASP A 90 -15.63 29.89 -4.42
N PHE A 91 -14.35 30.21 -4.20
CA PHE A 91 -13.29 29.99 -5.19
C PHE A 91 -13.14 28.51 -5.52
N ARG A 92 -13.03 27.65 -4.50
CA ARG A 92 -12.91 26.20 -4.69
C ARG A 92 -14.11 25.68 -5.47
N GLN A 93 -15.33 26.11 -5.15
CA GLN A 93 -16.53 25.69 -5.84
C GLN A 93 -16.55 26.13 -7.31
N LYS A 94 -16.11 27.35 -7.60
CA LYS A 94 -16.09 27.92 -8.95
C LYS A 94 -15.01 27.30 -9.83
N PHE A 95 -13.80 27.11 -9.32
CA PHE A 95 -12.63 26.74 -10.13
C PHE A 95 -12.16 25.31 -9.92
N LYS A 96 -12.68 24.59 -8.92
CA LYS A 96 -12.27 23.23 -8.55
C LYS A 96 -10.75 23.12 -8.31
N LYS A 97 -10.18 24.13 -7.65
CA LYS A 97 -8.75 24.27 -7.34
C LYS A 97 -8.53 24.55 -5.86
N ASP A 98 -7.33 24.21 -5.39
CA ASP A 98 -6.91 24.41 -4.01
C ASP A 98 -6.88 25.90 -3.64
N VAL A 99 -7.15 26.19 -2.38
CA VAL A 99 -7.11 27.53 -1.78
C VAL A 99 -6.46 27.44 -0.41
N VAL A 100 -5.64 28.42 -0.07
CA VAL A 100 -4.90 28.45 1.19
C VAL A 100 -5.29 29.66 2.02
N ILE A 101 -5.60 29.42 3.30
CA ILE A 101 -5.85 30.44 4.31
C ILE A 101 -4.72 30.37 5.33
N ASP A 102 -3.86 31.38 5.35
CA ASP A 102 -2.83 31.55 6.37
C ASP A 102 -3.38 32.41 7.50
N MET A 103 -3.79 31.78 8.60
CA MET A 103 -4.35 32.47 9.75
C MET A 103 -3.23 32.83 10.72
N LEU A 104 -2.73 34.07 10.62
CA LEU A 104 -1.68 34.58 11.50
C LEU A 104 -2.24 34.76 12.90
N CYS A 105 -1.65 34.07 13.86
CA CYS A 105 -2.06 34.05 15.26
C CYS A 105 -0.83 33.91 16.17
N TYR A 106 -1.04 33.48 17.41
CA TYR A 106 0.03 33.25 18.38
C TYR A 106 -0.33 32.06 19.28
N ARG A 107 0.70 31.42 19.84
CA ARG A 107 0.52 30.35 20.83
C ARG A 107 0.55 30.95 22.23
N ARG A 108 -0.59 30.93 22.94
CA ARG A 108 -0.73 31.57 24.27
C ARG A 108 0.16 30.92 25.34
N ARG A 109 0.40 29.61 25.26
CA ARG A 109 1.17 28.82 26.24
C ARG A 109 2.41 28.22 25.57
N GLY A 110 3.20 27.45 26.32
CA GLY A 110 4.28 26.60 25.79
C GLY A 110 3.82 25.63 24.69
N HIS A 111 4.77 24.89 24.10
CA HIS A 111 4.44 23.94 23.02
C HIS A 111 3.48 22.85 23.51
N ASN A 112 3.66 22.43 24.74
CA ASN A 112 2.71 21.71 25.57
C ASN A 112 2.48 22.50 26.87
N GLU A 113 1.47 22.14 27.66
CA GLU A 113 1.04 22.92 28.83
C GLU A 113 2.07 22.96 29.97
N GLY A 114 3.04 22.05 29.99
CA GLY A 114 4.12 21.99 30.99
C GLY A 114 5.42 22.67 30.55
N ASP A 115 5.49 23.15 29.31
CA ASP A 115 6.67 23.78 28.73
C ASP A 115 6.68 25.28 29.04
N ASP A 116 7.83 25.82 29.46
CA ASP A 116 8.04 27.26 29.66
C ASP A 116 8.74 27.86 28.43
N PRO A 117 8.01 28.56 27.57
CA PRO A 117 8.56 29.03 26.31
C PRO A 117 9.35 30.34 26.45
N SER A 118 9.28 31.02 27.60
CA SER A 118 10.05 32.24 27.87
C SER A 118 11.56 31.96 27.89
N MET A 119 11.96 30.71 28.16
CA MET A 119 13.35 30.27 28.14
C MET A 119 14.02 30.43 26.76
N THR A 120 13.25 30.33 25.68
CA THR A 120 13.79 30.36 24.30
C THR A 120 13.25 31.52 23.48
N ASN A 121 12.05 32.01 23.78
CA ASN A 121 11.38 33.07 23.04
C ASN A 121 10.88 34.21 23.97
N PRO A 122 11.72 34.75 24.88
CA PRO A 122 11.29 35.64 25.96
C PRO A 122 10.54 36.87 25.44
N TYR A 123 11.09 37.56 24.45
CA TYR A 123 10.48 38.76 23.88
C TYR A 123 9.09 38.52 23.30
N MET A 124 8.90 37.39 22.61
CA MET A 124 7.60 37.04 22.03
C MET A 124 6.56 36.83 23.14
N TYR A 125 6.93 36.16 24.23
CA TYR A 125 6.01 35.90 25.34
C TYR A 125 5.75 37.14 26.19
N ASP A 126 6.74 38.03 26.38
CA ASP A 126 6.51 39.35 26.98
C ASP A 126 5.43 40.13 26.22
N VAL A 127 5.44 40.08 24.88
CA VAL A 127 4.42 40.71 24.04
C VAL A 127 3.08 39.98 24.18
N ILE A 128 3.06 38.65 24.12
CA ILE A 128 1.84 37.84 24.25
C ILE A 128 1.13 38.12 25.59
N ASP A 129 1.88 38.30 26.68
CA ASP A 129 1.32 38.59 28.01
C ASP A 129 0.54 39.92 28.06
N THR A 130 0.89 40.88 27.21
CA THR A 130 0.13 42.14 27.07
C THR A 130 -1.13 42.00 26.20
N LYS A 131 -1.27 40.93 25.41
CA LYS A 131 -2.37 40.75 24.46
C LYS A 131 -3.65 40.30 25.15
N ARG A 132 -4.75 41.02 24.93
CA ARG A 132 -6.11 40.53 25.20
C ARG A 132 -6.47 39.43 24.21
N GLY A 133 -7.12 38.35 24.67
CA GLY A 133 -7.54 37.27 23.78
C GLY A 133 -8.65 37.70 22.81
N ALA A 134 -8.66 37.13 21.60
CA ALA A 134 -9.63 37.44 20.55
C ALA A 134 -11.09 37.40 21.02
N ARG A 135 -11.48 36.42 21.85
CA ARG A 135 -12.82 36.35 22.46
C ARG A 135 -13.18 37.64 23.20
N LYS A 136 -12.29 38.12 24.07
CA LYS A 136 -12.54 39.31 24.89
C LYS A 136 -12.62 40.56 24.00
N SER A 137 -11.66 40.74 23.10
CA SER A 137 -11.63 41.86 22.17
C SER A 137 -12.90 41.93 21.30
N TYR A 138 -13.37 40.79 20.79
CA TYR A 138 -14.59 40.75 19.97
C TYR A 138 -15.86 40.99 20.80
N THR A 139 -15.92 40.49 22.03
CA THR A 139 -17.03 40.79 22.97
C THR A 139 -17.12 42.30 23.24
N GLU A 140 -15.99 42.94 23.53
CA GLU A 140 -15.91 44.40 23.75
C GLU A 140 -16.37 45.19 22.51
N ALA A 141 -16.01 44.72 21.30
CA ALA A 141 -16.45 45.34 20.05
C ALA A 141 -17.97 45.24 19.84
N LEU A 142 -18.58 44.07 20.06
CA LEU A 142 -20.03 43.88 19.91
C LEU A 142 -20.83 44.72 20.92
N ILE A 143 -20.36 44.79 22.18
CA ILE A 143 -20.95 45.67 23.19
C ILE A 143 -20.82 47.14 22.76
N GLY A 144 -19.65 47.54 22.27
CA GLY A 144 -19.41 48.89 21.78
C GLY A 144 -20.28 49.28 20.57
N ARG A 145 -20.65 48.31 19.73
CA ARG A 145 -21.58 48.48 18.60
C ARG A 145 -23.06 48.45 19.02
N GLY A 146 -23.36 47.96 20.21
CA GLY A 146 -24.72 47.80 20.73
C GLY A 146 -25.42 46.52 20.26
N ASP A 147 -24.67 45.56 19.72
CA ASP A 147 -25.22 44.29 19.22
C ASP A 147 -25.65 43.37 20.38
N ILE A 148 -24.95 43.45 21.51
CA ILE A 148 -25.24 42.71 22.75
C ILE A 148 -24.94 43.58 23.98
N SER A 149 -25.61 43.27 25.09
CA SER A 149 -25.31 43.82 26.41
C SER A 149 -24.22 43.01 27.13
N LEU A 150 -23.62 43.62 28.17
CA LEU A 150 -22.67 42.94 29.05
C LEU A 150 -23.29 41.69 29.70
N LYS A 151 -24.56 41.77 30.11
CA LYS A 151 -25.27 40.66 30.75
C LYS A 151 -25.44 39.48 29.81
N GLU A 152 -25.84 39.72 28.56
CA GLU A 152 -25.97 38.65 27.55
C GLU A 152 -24.62 37.94 27.31
N ALA A 153 -23.51 38.69 27.26
CA ALA A 153 -22.19 38.10 27.11
C ALA A 153 -21.76 37.25 28.32
N GLU A 154 -22.04 37.69 29.54
CA GLU A 154 -21.74 36.95 30.77
C GLU A 154 -22.62 35.70 30.92
N ASP A 155 -23.91 35.82 30.64
CA ASP A 155 -24.86 34.71 30.72
C ASP A 155 -24.50 33.62 29.70
N ALA A 156 -24.14 33.99 28.46
CA ALA A 156 -23.69 33.03 27.45
C ALA A 156 -22.40 32.30 27.86
N LEU A 157 -21.46 32.99 28.52
CA LEU A 157 -20.23 32.36 29.01
C LEU A 157 -20.51 31.40 30.18
N ARG A 158 -21.39 31.80 31.11
CA ARG A 158 -21.79 30.96 32.25
C ARG A 158 -22.52 29.70 31.81
N ASP A 159 -23.39 29.83 30.81
CA ASP A 159 -24.09 28.68 30.23
C ASP A 159 -23.09 27.66 29.66
N TYR A 160 -22.12 28.11 28.85
CA TYR A 160 -21.07 27.23 28.32
C TYR A 160 -20.23 26.56 29.44
N GLN A 161 -19.87 27.29 30.48
CA GLN A 161 -19.15 26.74 31.65
C GLN A 161 -19.99 25.69 32.38
N GLY A 162 -21.28 25.96 32.60
CA GLY A 162 -22.20 25.01 33.23
C GLY A 162 -22.37 23.73 32.41
N GLN A 163 -22.42 23.84 31.08
CA GLN A 163 -22.44 22.68 30.19
C GLN A 163 -21.17 21.82 30.34
N LEU A 164 -19.98 22.44 30.35
CA LEU A 164 -18.71 21.74 30.56
C LEU A 164 -18.65 21.04 31.93
N GLU A 165 -19.07 21.73 32.99
CA GLU A 165 -19.05 21.19 34.34
C GLU A 165 -20.00 20.00 34.50
N ARG A 166 -21.18 20.05 33.87
CA ARG A 166 -22.12 18.94 33.88
C ARG A 166 -21.51 17.69 33.24
N VAL A 167 -20.93 17.83 32.05
CA VAL A 167 -20.30 16.71 31.34
C VAL A 167 -19.11 16.15 32.11
N PHE A 168 -18.27 17.01 32.70
CA PHE A 168 -17.15 16.57 33.52
C PHE A 168 -17.59 15.69 34.69
N ASN A 169 -18.63 16.10 35.41
CA ASN A 169 -19.15 15.34 36.54
C ASN A 169 -19.77 14.00 36.10
N GLU A 170 -20.49 13.97 34.98
CA GLU A 170 -21.05 12.74 34.40
C GLU A 170 -19.96 11.72 34.03
N VAL A 171 -18.89 12.16 33.36
CA VAL A 171 -17.78 11.28 32.93
C VAL A 171 -16.97 10.77 34.12
N ARG A 172 -16.70 11.62 35.11
CA ARG A 172 -15.93 11.25 36.31
C ARG A 172 -16.56 10.09 37.08
N GLU A 173 -17.88 9.97 37.09
CA GLU A 173 -18.57 8.85 37.74
C GLU A 173 -18.47 7.53 36.94
N LEU A 174 -18.25 7.60 35.62
CA LEU A 174 -18.17 6.43 34.73
C LEU A 174 -16.77 5.78 34.70
N GLU A 175 -15.70 6.52 34.96
CA GLU A 175 -14.29 6.08 34.76
C GLU A 175 -13.74 5.10 35.82
N LYS A 176 -14.58 4.45 36.62
CA LYS A 176 -14.15 3.48 37.67
C LYS A 176 -13.72 2.10 37.14
N ARG A 177 -13.09 2.02 35.96
CA ARG A 177 -12.60 0.75 35.37
C ARG A 177 -11.11 0.56 35.64
N GLU A 178 -10.73 -0.66 35.97
CA GLU A 178 -9.31 -1.03 36.07
C GLU A 178 -8.67 -1.06 34.68
N ALA A 179 -7.48 -0.48 34.56
CA ALA A 179 -6.68 -0.56 33.35
C ALA A 179 -6.19 -2.00 33.12
N GLN A 180 -6.25 -2.45 31.86
CA GLN A 180 -5.79 -3.77 31.44
C GLN A 180 -4.79 -3.63 30.28
N PRO A 181 -3.89 -4.61 30.08
CA PRO A 181 -3.08 -4.66 28.86
C PRO A 181 -3.97 -4.69 27.61
N SER A 182 -3.54 -4.02 26.54
CA SER A 182 -4.24 -4.04 25.26
C SER A 182 -4.21 -5.46 24.66
N ALA A 183 -5.34 -5.89 24.11
CA ALA A 183 -5.45 -7.18 23.41
C ALA A 183 -5.10 -7.03 21.93
N SER A 184 -4.61 -8.11 21.32
CA SER A 184 -4.38 -8.20 19.87
C SER A 184 -5.69 -8.07 19.08
N VAL A 185 -5.63 -7.37 17.94
CA VAL A 185 -6.78 -7.24 17.01
C VAL A 185 -6.93 -8.42 16.05
N GLU A 186 -6.06 -9.44 16.08
CA GLU A 186 -6.02 -10.52 15.08
C GLU A 186 -7.39 -11.20 14.88
N SER A 187 -8.08 -11.51 15.98
CA SER A 187 -9.38 -12.19 15.98
C SER A 187 -10.57 -11.30 15.59
N ALA A 188 -10.36 -9.98 15.42
CA ALA A 188 -11.42 -9.05 15.03
C ALA A 188 -11.92 -9.31 13.59
N GLN A 189 -11.09 -9.89 12.74
CA GLN A 189 -11.41 -10.21 11.35
C GLN A 189 -10.94 -11.63 11.01
N MET A 190 -11.89 -12.50 10.68
CA MET A 190 -11.62 -13.92 10.43
C MET A 190 -11.89 -14.27 8.97
N ILE A 191 -11.01 -15.08 8.38
CA ILE A 191 -11.17 -15.56 7.01
C ILE A 191 -12.44 -16.42 6.91
N PRO A 192 -13.36 -16.15 5.96
CA PRO A 192 -14.54 -16.96 5.76
C PRO A 192 -14.17 -18.38 5.31
N ALA A 193 -14.84 -19.37 5.90
CA ALA A 193 -14.68 -20.76 5.51
C ALA A 193 -15.24 -21.00 4.11
N GLY A 194 -14.55 -21.80 3.30
CA GLY A 194 -15.06 -22.25 2.00
C GLY A 194 -15.09 -21.20 0.89
N LEU A 195 -14.38 -20.07 1.03
CA LEU A 195 -14.31 -19.03 0.00
C LEU A 195 -13.82 -19.59 -1.35
N ALA A 196 -14.67 -19.50 -2.37
CA ALA A 196 -14.36 -19.85 -3.74
C ALA A 196 -13.80 -18.64 -4.49
N THR A 197 -12.64 -18.80 -5.11
CA THR A 197 -12.02 -17.76 -5.95
C THR A 197 -11.80 -18.21 -7.39
N ALA A 198 -12.18 -19.45 -7.72
CA ALA A 198 -12.21 -19.94 -9.09
C ALA A 198 -13.25 -19.19 -9.93
N VAL A 199 -13.05 -19.20 -11.25
CA VAL A 199 -13.97 -18.60 -12.23
C VAL A 199 -14.26 -19.58 -13.36
N ASP A 200 -15.37 -19.35 -14.06
CA ASP A 200 -15.70 -20.17 -15.23
C ASP A 200 -14.74 -19.92 -16.40
N LYS A 201 -14.51 -20.96 -17.22
CA LYS A 201 -13.69 -20.87 -18.44
C LYS A 201 -14.21 -19.80 -19.41
N SER A 202 -15.53 -19.61 -19.46
CA SER A 202 -16.17 -18.57 -20.28
C SER A 202 -15.76 -17.17 -19.87
N LEU A 203 -15.53 -16.92 -18.57
CA LEU A 203 -15.06 -15.62 -18.09
C LEU A 203 -13.60 -15.39 -18.49
N LEU A 204 -12.73 -16.40 -18.40
CA LEU A 204 -11.35 -16.30 -18.89
C LEU A 204 -11.33 -15.94 -20.39
N ALA A 205 -12.10 -16.68 -21.19
CA ALA A 205 -12.25 -16.45 -22.62
C ALA A 205 -12.73 -15.02 -22.92
N ARG A 206 -13.76 -14.54 -22.21
CA ARG A 206 -14.29 -13.17 -22.34
C ARG A 206 -13.23 -12.10 -22.06
N ILE A 207 -12.39 -12.30 -21.04
CA ILE A 207 -11.29 -11.37 -20.73
C ILE A 207 -10.21 -11.43 -21.82
N GLY A 208 -9.92 -12.61 -22.38
CA GLY A 208 -9.05 -12.77 -23.55
C GLY A 208 -9.57 -12.03 -24.78
N GLU A 209 -10.85 -12.19 -25.11
CA GLU A 209 -11.50 -11.51 -26.24
C GLU A 209 -11.52 -9.98 -26.09
N ALA A 210 -11.67 -9.48 -24.86
CA ALA A 210 -11.66 -8.04 -24.60
C ALA A 210 -10.36 -7.35 -25.07
N HIS A 211 -9.24 -8.08 -25.13
CA HIS A 211 -7.96 -7.54 -25.60
C HIS A 211 -7.88 -7.35 -27.12
N VAL A 212 -8.71 -8.06 -27.89
CA VAL A 212 -8.75 -7.95 -29.36
C VAL A 212 -10.04 -7.31 -29.88
N THR A 213 -10.98 -6.99 -28.99
CA THR A 213 -12.21 -6.24 -29.29
C THR A 213 -11.91 -4.74 -29.34
N LEU A 214 -11.19 -4.33 -30.37
CA LEU A 214 -10.70 -2.97 -30.54
C LEU A 214 -11.80 -2.03 -31.06
N PRO A 215 -11.77 -0.74 -30.69
CA PRO A 215 -12.62 0.26 -31.34
C PRO A 215 -12.41 0.31 -32.86
N GLU A 216 -13.45 0.67 -33.61
CA GLU A 216 -13.36 0.82 -35.06
C GLU A 216 -12.24 1.82 -35.44
N GLY A 217 -11.36 1.43 -36.36
CA GLY A 217 -10.24 2.26 -36.82
C GLY A 217 -9.03 2.30 -35.88
N PHE A 218 -9.04 1.59 -34.75
CA PHE A 218 -7.93 1.61 -33.79
C PHE A 218 -6.67 0.91 -34.34
N THR A 219 -5.55 1.62 -34.41
CA THR A 219 -4.28 1.10 -34.92
C THR A 219 -3.35 0.71 -33.78
N VAL A 220 -3.26 -0.58 -33.47
CA VAL A 220 -2.38 -1.08 -32.39
C VAL A 220 -0.91 -0.96 -32.79
N HIS A 221 -0.04 -0.59 -31.84
CA HIS A 221 1.40 -0.62 -32.05
C HIS A 221 1.88 -2.05 -32.41
N PRO A 222 2.73 -2.25 -33.44
CA PRO A 222 3.11 -3.59 -33.92
C PRO A 222 3.75 -4.52 -32.89
N ARG A 223 4.42 -3.97 -31.87
CA ARG A 223 4.99 -4.75 -30.75
C ARG A 223 4.00 -5.05 -29.60
N VAL A 224 2.83 -4.42 -29.62
CA VAL A 224 1.76 -4.63 -28.61
C VAL A 224 0.74 -5.63 -29.13
N MET A 225 0.44 -5.63 -30.43
CA MET A 225 -0.52 -6.57 -31.03
C MET A 225 -0.24 -8.05 -30.68
N PRO A 226 1.02 -8.56 -30.73
CA PRO A 226 1.31 -9.94 -30.34
C PRO A 226 0.96 -10.24 -28.89
N VAL A 227 1.03 -9.26 -27.98
CA VAL A 227 0.64 -9.45 -26.57
C VAL A 227 -0.88 -9.63 -26.46
N LEU A 228 -1.66 -8.85 -27.20
CA LEU A 228 -3.12 -8.94 -27.21
C LEU A 228 -3.60 -10.27 -27.79
N GLU A 229 -3.02 -10.68 -28.92
CA GLU A 229 -3.30 -11.97 -29.55
C GLU A 229 -2.91 -13.12 -28.63
N LYS A 230 -1.75 -13.03 -27.96
CA LYS A 230 -1.30 -14.06 -27.04
C LYS A 230 -2.20 -14.18 -25.80
N ARG A 231 -2.77 -13.07 -25.31
CA ARG A 231 -3.76 -13.11 -24.21
C ARG A 231 -5.02 -13.83 -24.62
N ARG A 232 -5.54 -13.57 -25.82
CA ARG A 232 -6.65 -14.35 -26.35
C ARG A 232 -6.28 -15.82 -26.41
N GLU A 233 -5.15 -16.19 -27.00
CA GLU A 233 -4.69 -17.60 -27.05
C GLU A 233 -4.60 -18.23 -25.65
N MET A 234 -3.93 -17.58 -24.70
CA MET A 234 -3.77 -18.07 -23.33
C MET A 234 -5.12 -18.31 -22.62
N ALA A 235 -6.13 -17.50 -22.91
CA ALA A 235 -7.46 -17.64 -22.32
C ALA A 235 -8.20 -18.91 -22.76
N TYR A 236 -7.90 -19.44 -23.96
CA TYR A 236 -8.52 -20.66 -24.50
C TYR A 236 -7.63 -21.90 -24.38
N GLU A 237 -6.31 -21.73 -24.50
CA GLU A 237 -5.36 -22.84 -24.63
C GLU A 237 -4.48 -23.05 -23.38
N GLY A 238 -4.50 -22.11 -22.42
CA GLY A 238 -3.69 -22.18 -21.20
C GLY A 238 -2.28 -21.62 -21.38
N LYS A 239 -1.34 -22.09 -20.53
CA LYS A 239 0.00 -21.49 -20.38
C LYS A 239 -0.06 -19.99 -20.09
N VAL A 240 -0.99 -19.62 -19.21
CA VAL A 240 -1.25 -18.25 -18.79
C VAL A 240 -0.01 -17.71 -18.06
N ASP A 241 0.54 -16.61 -18.54
CA ASP A 241 1.65 -15.91 -17.89
C ASP A 241 1.19 -15.05 -16.69
N TRP A 242 2.16 -14.55 -15.92
CA TRP A 242 1.89 -13.73 -14.73
C TRP A 242 1.09 -12.46 -15.04
N ALA A 243 1.47 -11.75 -16.11
CA ALA A 243 0.87 -10.46 -16.44
C ALA A 243 -0.59 -10.62 -16.87
N PHE A 244 -0.92 -11.70 -17.58
CA PHE A 244 -2.29 -11.99 -17.93
C PHE A 244 -3.09 -12.55 -16.75
N ALA A 245 -2.49 -13.37 -15.88
CA ALA A 245 -3.15 -13.82 -14.65
C ALA A 245 -3.58 -12.67 -13.74
N GLU A 246 -2.78 -11.60 -13.64
CA GLU A 246 -3.18 -10.37 -12.95
C GLU A 246 -4.46 -9.78 -13.56
N LEU A 247 -4.48 -9.59 -14.88
CA LEU A 247 -5.61 -8.98 -15.57
C LEU A 247 -6.85 -9.89 -15.60
N LEU A 248 -6.67 -11.21 -15.54
CA LEU A 248 -7.77 -12.16 -15.32
C LEU A 248 -8.41 -11.93 -13.95
N ALA A 249 -7.61 -11.73 -12.90
CA ALA A 249 -8.12 -11.46 -11.56
C ALA A 249 -8.85 -10.12 -11.51
N LEU A 250 -8.23 -9.05 -11.99
CA LEU A 250 -8.83 -7.72 -12.00
C LEU A 250 -10.09 -7.67 -12.89
N GLY A 251 -10.02 -8.26 -14.09
CA GLY A 251 -11.11 -8.30 -15.05
C GLY A 251 -12.32 -9.09 -14.57
N SER A 252 -12.08 -10.24 -13.91
CA SER A 252 -13.17 -11.02 -13.31
C SER A 252 -13.88 -10.24 -12.21
N LEU A 253 -13.15 -9.53 -11.34
CA LEU A 253 -13.73 -8.70 -10.29
C LEU A 253 -14.53 -7.51 -10.87
N VAL A 254 -14.05 -6.87 -11.94
CA VAL A 254 -14.82 -5.84 -12.66
C VAL A 254 -16.11 -6.42 -13.24
N SER A 255 -16.05 -7.63 -13.81
CA SER A 255 -17.25 -8.33 -14.30
C SER A 255 -18.22 -8.71 -13.19
N GLU A 256 -17.72 -8.91 -11.96
CA GLU A 256 -18.51 -9.19 -10.75
C GLU A 256 -19.02 -7.91 -10.06
N GLY A 257 -18.81 -6.74 -10.67
CA GLY A 257 -19.35 -5.48 -10.18
C GLY A 257 -18.43 -4.68 -9.26
N LYS A 258 -17.18 -5.10 -9.06
CA LYS A 258 -16.23 -4.37 -8.21
C LYS A 258 -15.60 -3.18 -8.90
N LEU A 259 -15.40 -2.12 -8.12
CA LEU A 259 -14.48 -1.04 -8.48
C LEU A 259 -13.06 -1.53 -8.24
N VAL A 260 -12.24 -1.52 -9.28
CA VAL A 260 -10.82 -1.86 -9.23
C VAL A 260 -10.03 -0.61 -9.57
N ARG A 261 -9.19 -0.16 -8.64
CA ARG A 261 -8.26 0.94 -8.82
C ARG A 261 -6.82 0.42 -8.78
N LEU A 262 -6.05 0.68 -9.82
CA LEU A 262 -4.65 0.30 -9.96
C LEU A 262 -3.81 1.52 -10.32
N SER A 263 -2.82 1.88 -9.52
CA SER A 263 -1.95 3.03 -9.79
C SER A 263 -0.50 2.73 -9.45
N GLY A 264 0.41 3.51 -10.03
CA GLY A 264 1.85 3.39 -9.81
C GLY A 264 2.64 3.98 -10.96
N GLN A 265 3.96 4.05 -10.84
CA GLN A 265 4.82 4.65 -11.86
C GLN A 265 4.86 3.76 -13.11
N ASP A 266 4.46 4.31 -14.26
CA ASP A 266 4.32 3.61 -15.54
C ASP A 266 3.36 2.39 -15.52
N THR A 267 2.48 2.31 -14.51
CA THR A 267 1.65 1.12 -14.26
C THR A 267 0.67 0.79 -15.39
N ARG A 268 0.19 1.77 -16.18
CA ARG A 268 -0.71 1.50 -17.33
C ARG A 268 -0.07 0.56 -18.35
N ARG A 269 1.23 0.76 -18.64
CA ARG A 269 2.03 -0.13 -19.51
C ARG A 269 2.64 -1.28 -18.72
N GLY A 270 3.05 -1.00 -17.49
CA GLY A 270 3.95 -1.80 -16.67
C GLY A 270 5.41 -1.45 -16.95
N THR A 271 6.20 -1.30 -15.89
CA THR A 271 7.65 -1.04 -15.93
C THR A 271 8.36 -1.99 -16.87
N PHE A 272 8.04 -3.28 -16.80
CA PHE A 272 8.64 -4.34 -17.60
C PHE A 272 7.96 -4.55 -18.96
N SER A 273 7.11 -3.63 -19.43
CA SER A 273 6.34 -3.73 -20.68
C SER A 273 5.56 -5.03 -20.78
N GLN A 274 4.87 -5.37 -19.70
CA GLN A 274 4.15 -6.63 -19.51
C GLN A 274 2.63 -6.43 -19.40
N ARG A 275 2.19 -5.30 -18.83
CA ARG A 275 0.79 -5.15 -18.39
C ARG A 275 -0.13 -4.68 -19.50
N HIS A 276 0.21 -3.62 -20.22
CA HIS A 276 -0.65 -3.09 -21.30
C HIS A 276 -2.14 -3.01 -20.87
N ALA A 277 -2.40 -2.53 -19.65
CA ALA A 277 -3.75 -2.32 -19.14
C ALA A 277 -4.45 -1.19 -19.92
N VAL A 278 -3.65 -0.22 -20.39
CA VAL A 278 -4.03 0.75 -21.42
C VAL A 278 -3.12 0.57 -22.61
N ILE A 279 -3.70 0.57 -23.81
CA ILE A 279 -2.97 0.63 -25.07
C ILE A 279 -3.29 1.92 -25.80
N PHE A 280 -2.33 2.39 -26.60
CA PHE A 280 -2.41 3.66 -27.29
C PHE A 280 -2.46 3.43 -28.79
N ASP A 281 -3.38 4.12 -29.45
CA ASP A 281 -3.47 4.14 -30.90
C ASP A 281 -2.18 4.72 -31.49
N ARG A 282 -1.54 3.98 -32.39
CA ARG A 282 -0.24 4.34 -32.96
C ARG A 282 -0.29 5.61 -33.81
N VAL A 283 -1.45 5.97 -34.34
CA VAL A 283 -1.65 7.09 -35.25
C VAL A 283 -2.16 8.32 -34.50
N THR A 284 -3.15 8.14 -33.61
CA THR A 284 -3.88 9.24 -32.97
C THR A 284 -3.48 9.50 -31.53
N GLY A 285 -2.85 8.53 -30.85
CA GLY A 285 -2.57 8.59 -29.42
C GLY A 285 -3.78 8.34 -28.53
N ALA A 286 -4.95 8.00 -29.09
CA ALA A 286 -6.15 7.65 -28.33
C ALA A 286 -5.91 6.43 -27.42
N GLU A 287 -6.50 6.45 -26.23
CA GLU A 287 -6.35 5.37 -25.24
C GLU A 287 -7.48 4.34 -25.38
N PHE A 288 -7.14 3.05 -25.28
CA PHE A 288 -8.08 1.95 -25.14
C PHE A 288 -7.72 1.08 -23.93
N THR A 289 -8.71 0.75 -23.10
CA THR A 289 -8.55 -0.01 -21.86
C THR A 289 -9.37 -1.30 -21.95
N PRO A 290 -8.77 -2.46 -22.30
CA PRO A 290 -9.51 -3.71 -22.54
C PRO A 290 -10.43 -4.13 -21.39
N LEU A 291 -9.96 -4.09 -20.14
CA LEU A 291 -10.76 -4.52 -18.99
C LEU A 291 -11.97 -3.63 -18.71
N GLN A 292 -12.01 -2.40 -19.24
CA GLN A 292 -13.18 -1.53 -19.10
C GLN A 292 -14.40 -2.08 -19.86
N LEU A 293 -14.20 -2.93 -20.88
CA LEU A 293 -15.28 -3.64 -21.56
C LEU A 293 -16.03 -4.63 -20.64
N LEU A 294 -15.38 -5.08 -19.56
CA LEU A 294 -15.97 -6.03 -18.60
C LEU A 294 -16.92 -5.36 -17.61
N ALA A 295 -16.96 -4.02 -17.58
CA ALA A 295 -17.92 -3.25 -16.79
C ALA A 295 -19.36 -3.29 -17.36
N THR A 296 -19.54 -3.94 -18.52
CA THR A 296 -20.82 -4.11 -19.20
C THR A 296 -21.05 -5.60 -19.46
N ASN A 297 -22.17 -6.15 -19.00
CA ASN A 297 -22.63 -7.52 -19.25
C ASN A 297 -22.83 -7.80 -20.75
N THR A 298 -22.93 -9.09 -21.10
CA THR A 298 -23.16 -9.53 -22.49
C THR A 298 -24.51 -9.09 -23.06
N ASP A 299 -25.48 -8.76 -22.21
CA ASP A 299 -26.78 -8.20 -22.58
C ASP A 299 -26.77 -6.66 -22.72
N GLY A 300 -25.63 -6.01 -22.50
CA GLY A 300 -25.46 -4.56 -22.55
C GLY A 300 -25.74 -3.82 -21.23
N SER A 301 -26.18 -4.50 -20.17
CA SER A 301 -26.39 -3.88 -18.86
C SER A 301 -25.07 -3.62 -18.12
N PRO A 302 -24.94 -2.56 -17.29
CA PRO A 302 -23.72 -2.33 -16.51
C PRO A 302 -23.59 -3.37 -15.37
N THR A 303 -22.36 -3.82 -15.08
CA THR A 303 -22.08 -4.72 -13.94
C THR A 303 -22.08 -3.99 -12.59
N GLY A 304 -21.92 -2.65 -12.63
CA GLY A 304 -21.59 -1.83 -11.45
C GLY A 304 -20.09 -1.69 -11.22
N GLY A 305 -19.27 -2.53 -11.87
CA GLY A 305 -17.82 -2.51 -11.75
C GLY A 305 -17.18 -1.43 -12.60
N LYS A 306 -15.92 -1.11 -12.28
CA LYS A 306 -15.15 -0.12 -13.03
C LYS A 306 -13.66 -0.38 -12.91
N PHE A 307 -12.93 -0.21 -13.99
CA PHE A 307 -11.48 -0.31 -13.98
C PHE A 307 -10.83 1.07 -14.09
N LEU A 308 -10.21 1.51 -13.00
CA LEU A 308 -9.52 2.79 -12.89
C LEU A 308 -8.02 2.53 -12.83
N VAL A 309 -7.31 2.73 -13.94
CA VAL A 309 -5.87 2.51 -14.01
C VAL A 309 -5.12 3.80 -14.36
N TYR A 310 -4.07 4.12 -13.59
CA TYR A 310 -3.35 5.39 -13.71
C TYR A 310 -1.84 5.22 -13.64
N ASP A 311 -1.11 6.05 -14.39
CA ASP A 311 0.30 6.31 -14.08
C ASP A 311 0.34 7.36 -12.95
N SER A 312 1.04 7.06 -11.86
CA SER A 312 1.22 7.97 -10.73
C SER A 312 2.23 9.08 -11.06
N PRO A 313 2.25 10.19 -10.31
CA PRO A 313 3.44 11.03 -10.28
C PRO A 313 4.63 10.23 -9.73
N LEU A 314 5.84 10.78 -9.93
CA LEU A 314 7.09 10.22 -9.41
C LEU A 314 7.22 10.55 -7.92
N SER A 315 6.39 9.89 -7.11
CA SER A 315 6.26 10.05 -5.66
C SER A 315 5.80 8.72 -5.07
N GLU A 316 6.45 8.28 -3.99
CA GLU A 316 6.04 7.12 -3.22
C GLU A 316 5.21 7.53 -2.00
N PHE A 317 5.67 8.52 -1.21
CA PHE A 317 4.99 8.91 0.03
C PHE A 317 3.55 9.34 -0.24
N ALA A 318 3.33 10.38 -1.05
CA ALA A 318 1.97 10.85 -1.30
C ALA A 318 1.13 9.82 -2.07
N ALA A 319 1.73 9.01 -2.97
CA ALA A 319 0.97 8.04 -3.76
C ALA A 319 0.45 6.90 -2.89
N VAL A 320 1.31 6.29 -2.07
CA VAL A 320 0.91 5.23 -1.13
C VAL A 320 -0.08 5.78 -0.09
N GLY A 321 0.16 6.99 0.43
CA GLY A 321 -0.76 7.67 1.34
C GLY A 321 -2.14 7.91 0.72
N PHE A 322 -2.20 8.31 -0.55
CA PHE A 322 -3.45 8.49 -1.29
C PHE A 322 -4.20 7.17 -1.45
N GLU A 323 -3.52 6.10 -1.86
CA GLU A 323 -4.18 4.80 -2.06
C GLU A 323 -4.65 4.19 -0.73
N TYR A 324 -3.91 4.37 0.36
CA TYR A 324 -4.37 4.01 1.72
C TYR A 324 -5.62 4.82 2.13
N GLY A 325 -5.65 6.12 1.85
CA GLY A 325 -6.84 6.94 2.10
C GLY A 325 -8.04 6.52 1.24
N TYR A 326 -7.79 6.06 0.01
CA TYR A 326 -8.83 5.61 -0.91
C TYR A 326 -9.55 4.36 -0.39
N THR A 327 -8.82 3.37 0.13
CA THR A 327 -9.42 2.14 0.68
C THR A 327 -10.24 2.40 1.93
N VAL A 328 -9.78 3.31 2.79
CA VAL A 328 -10.55 3.75 3.97
C VAL A 328 -11.83 4.47 3.54
N GLY A 329 -11.76 5.28 2.47
CA GLY A 329 -12.92 5.98 1.92
C GLY A 329 -13.91 5.07 1.17
N ASN A 330 -13.47 3.93 0.64
CA ASN A 330 -14.30 2.95 -0.03
C ASN A 330 -13.76 1.52 0.19
N SER A 331 -14.27 0.86 1.24
CA SER A 331 -13.88 -0.50 1.64
C SER A 331 -14.28 -1.60 0.65
N ASP A 332 -15.21 -1.32 -0.27
CA ASP A 332 -15.68 -2.31 -1.26
C ASP A 332 -14.78 -2.36 -2.51
N ALA A 333 -13.98 -1.31 -2.71
CA ALA A 333 -13.04 -1.23 -3.81
C ALA A 333 -11.83 -2.15 -3.60
N LEU A 334 -11.34 -2.74 -4.69
CA LEU A 334 -10.01 -3.32 -4.73
C LEU A 334 -9.03 -2.22 -5.18
N VAL A 335 -8.13 -1.82 -4.30
CA VAL A 335 -7.13 -0.77 -4.57
C VAL A 335 -5.73 -1.37 -4.51
N LEU A 336 -4.96 -1.17 -5.59
CA LEU A 336 -3.59 -1.64 -5.70
C LEU A 336 -2.67 -0.47 -6.06
N TRP A 337 -1.58 -0.36 -5.31
CA TRP A 337 -0.46 0.51 -5.63
C TRP A 337 0.74 -0.34 -6.06
N GLU A 338 1.36 -0.01 -7.18
CA GLU A 338 2.56 -0.69 -7.70
C GLU A 338 3.79 0.21 -7.64
N ALA A 339 4.84 -0.26 -6.94
CA ALA A 339 6.15 0.36 -7.01
C ALA A 339 6.82 0.03 -8.36
N GLN A 340 7.61 0.96 -8.91
CA GLN A 340 8.39 0.67 -10.12
C GLN A 340 9.38 -0.50 -9.89
N PHE A 341 10.05 -0.44 -8.74
CA PHE A 341 10.77 -1.53 -8.09
C PHE A 341 10.43 -1.49 -6.61
N GLY A 342 10.35 -2.64 -5.96
CA GLY A 342 10.02 -2.72 -4.53
C GLY A 342 10.99 -1.92 -3.65
N ASP A 343 12.22 -1.71 -4.12
CA ASP A 343 13.28 -0.96 -3.45
C ASP A 343 12.84 0.47 -3.07
N PHE A 344 12.01 1.11 -3.91
CA PHE A 344 11.56 2.49 -3.72
C PHE A 344 10.42 2.65 -2.70
N ALA A 345 9.75 1.56 -2.30
CA ALA A 345 8.67 1.63 -1.30
C ALA A 345 9.14 2.21 0.05
N ASN A 346 10.46 2.22 0.30
CA ASN A 346 11.06 2.89 1.45
C ASN A 346 10.85 4.42 1.47
N GLY A 347 10.56 5.07 0.33
CA GLY A 347 10.16 6.48 0.28
C GLY A 347 8.79 6.73 0.93
N ALA A 348 7.96 5.69 1.02
CA ALA A 348 6.67 5.71 1.70
C ALA A 348 6.71 5.09 3.10
N GLN A 349 7.89 4.93 3.71
CA GLN A 349 8.04 4.28 5.02
C GLN A 349 7.11 4.88 6.10
N PRO A 350 6.93 6.21 6.22
CA PRO A 350 5.99 6.76 7.20
C PRO A 350 4.54 6.30 7.00
N ILE A 351 4.10 6.07 5.76
CA ILE A 351 2.76 5.51 5.51
C ILE A 351 2.70 4.03 5.88
N ILE A 352 3.76 3.27 5.58
CA ILE A 352 3.84 1.85 5.92
C ILE A 352 3.79 1.65 7.45
N ASP A 353 4.59 2.41 8.19
CA ASP A 353 4.72 2.30 9.64
C ASP A 353 3.49 2.85 10.36
N GLU A 354 3.07 4.07 10.00
CA GLU A 354 2.07 4.79 10.79
C GLU A 354 0.63 4.50 10.39
N PHE A 355 0.39 3.92 9.21
CA PHE A 355 -0.96 3.71 8.70
C PHE A 355 -1.19 2.25 8.31
N ILE A 356 -0.43 1.73 7.35
CA ILE A 356 -0.68 0.40 6.77
C ILE A 356 -0.52 -0.70 7.81
N SER A 357 0.58 -0.70 8.57
CA SER A 357 0.88 -1.80 9.50
C SER A 357 0.18 -1.68 10.85
N SER A 358 -0.26 -0.48 11.24
CA SER A 358 -0.67 -0.17 12.62
C SER A 358 -2.02 0.57 12.77
N GLY A 359 -2.67 0.98 11.67
CA GLY A 359 -3.90 1.78 11.71
C GLY A 359 -5.08 1.09 12.41
N GLU A 360 -5.25 -0.23 12.21
CA GLU A 360 -6.30 -1.02 12.86
C GLU A 360 -6.09 -1.06 14.38
N ALA A 361 -4.87 -1.35 14.84
CA ALA A 361 -4.55 -1.44 16.27
C ALA A 361 -4.62 -0.07 16.98
N LYS A 362 -4.17 1.01 16.32
CA LYS A 362 -4.13 2.35 16.92
C LYS A 362 -5.49 3.04 16.95
N TRP A 363 -6.29 2.88 15.89
CA TRP A 363 -7.47 3.73 15.67
C TRP A 363 -8.73 2.94 15.29
N GLY A 364 -8.66 1.62 15.17
CA GLY A 364 -9.75 0.82 14.58
C GLY A 364 -10.00 1.14 13.11
N GLN A 365 -9.08 1.84 12.44
CA GLN A 365 -9.22 2.21 11.03
C GLN A 365 -8.75 1.07 10.14
N LEU A 366 -9.66 0.59 9.29
CA LEU A 366 -9.43 -0.58 8.44
C LEU A 366 -9.06 -0.18 7.01
N SER A 367 -8.19 -0.93 6.36
CA SER A 367 -7.72 -0.68 5.00
C SER A 367 -7.37 -1.99 4.31
N ASN A 368 -7.86 -2.18 3.09
CA ASN A 368 -7.55 -3.35 2.26
C ASN A 368 -6.55 -3.02 1.13
N LEU A 369 -5.63 -2.08 1.35
CA LEU A 369 -4.67 -1.67 0.32
C LEU A 369 -3.75 -2.82 -0.09
N VAL A 370 -3.58 -3.03 -1.40
CA VAL A 370 -2.59 -3.95 -1.95
C VAL A 370 -1.34 -3.18 -2.37
N LEU A 371 -0.17 -3.56 -1.85
CA LEU A 371 1.13 -3.09 -2.36
C LEU A 371 1.76 -4.16 -3.25
N LEU A 372 2.01 -3.83 -4.51
CA LEU A 372 2.72 -4.67 -5.48
C LEU A 372 4.18 -4.19 -5.57
N LEU A 373 5.10 -5.04 -5.13
CA LEU A 373 6.52 -4.69 -4.94
C LEU A 373 7.41 -5.58 -5.82
N PRO A 374 7.82 -5.14 -7.03
CA PRO A 374 8.70 -5.93 -7.87
C PRO A 374 10.02 -6.26 -7.17
N HIS A 375 10.30 -7.55 -6.99
CA HIS A 375 11.34 -8.11 -6.14
C HIS A 375 12.03 -9.29 -6.84
N GLY A 376 13.33 -9.44 -6.62
CA GLY A 376 14.12 -10.58 -7.07
C GLY A 376 15.55 -10.22 -7.46
N HIS A 377 16.50 -11.10 -7.11
CA HIS A 377 17.91 -10.95 -7.45
C HIS A 377 18.17 -11.30 -8.92
N GLU A 378 18.51 -10.29 -9.73
CA GLU A 378 18.69 -10.43 -11.19
C GLU A 378 19.95 -9.70 -11.71
N GLY A 379 20.84 -9.29 -10.82
CA GLY A 379 22.09 -8.62 -11.17
C GLY A 379 21.93 -7.17 -11.66
N GLN A 380 20.80 -6.52 -11.36
CA GLN A 380 20.49 -5.14 -11.76
C GLN A 380 21.02 -4.07 -10.78
N GLY A 381 21.61 -4.50 -9.66
CA GLY A 381 22.17 -3.60 -8.65
C GLY A 381 21.27 -3.45 -7.40
N PRO A 382 21.79 -2.75 -6.38
CA PRO A 382 21.21 -2.75 -5.04
C PRO A 382 19.85 -2.06 -4.92
N ASP A 383 19.50 -1.16 -5.85
CA ASP A 383 18.23 -0.41 -5.82
C ASP A 383 17.19 -0.94 -6.84
N HIS A 384 17.44 -2.12 -7.39
CA HIS A 384 16.57 -2.80 -8.35
C HIS A 384 16.47 -4.28 -8.00
N THR A 385 16.46 -4.64 -6.72
CA THR A 385 16.56 -6.03 -6.27
C THR A 385 15.52 -6.40 -5.21
N THR A 386 15.29 -5.56 -4.19
CA THR A 386 14.52 -5.97 -3.02
C THR A 386 13.40 -5.00 -2.64
N GLY A 387 12.18 -5.53 -2.53
CA GLY A 387 11.09 -4.93 -1.74
C GLY A 387 11.27 -4.97 -0.21
N ARG A 388 12.42 -5.41 0.33
CA ARG A 388 12.71 -5.52 1.77
C ARG A 388 11.72 -6.39 2.53
N VAL A 389 11.60 -7.65 2.11
CA VAL A 389 10.74 -8.68 2.74
C VAL A 389 10.91 -8.71 4.25
N GLU A 390 12.16 -8.62 4.72
CA GLU A 390 12.51 -8.62 6.15
C GLU A 390 11.83 -7.50 6.94
N ARG A 391 11.59 -6.34 6.34
CA ARG A 391 11.01 -5.17 7.02
C ARG A 391 9.50 -5.32 7.17
N PHE A 392 8.80 -5.76 6.13
CA PHE A 392 7.38 -6.05 6.23
C PHE A 392 7.12 -7.20 7.19
N LEU A 393 7.96 -8.24 7.14
CA LEU A 393 7.91 -9.30 8.14
C LEU A 393 8.21 -8.76 9.53
N GLN A 394 9.14 -7.83 9.74
CA GLN A 394 9.36 -7.26 11.07
C GLN A 394 8.14 -6.48 11.61
N LEU A 395 7.45 -5.74 10.75
CA LEU A 395 6.26 -4.95 11.11
C LEU A 395 5.01 -5.81 11.33
N TRP A 396 4.98 -7.03 10.80
CA TRP A 396 3.81 -7.89 10.91
C TRP A 396 3.58 -8.34 12.36
N ALA A 397 2.40 -8.06 12.88
CA ALA A 397 1.89 -8.55 14.15
C ALA A 397 0.36 -8.55 14.12
N GLU A 398 -0.28 -9.29 15.02
CA GLU A 398 -1.75 -9.23 15.21
C GLU A 398 -2.57 -9.50 13.95
N GLY A 399 -2.01 -10.28 13.01
CA GLY A 399 -2.63 -10.54 11.72
C GLY A 399 -2.90 -9.28 10.89
N SER A 400 -2.21 -8.16 11.15
CA SER A 400 -2.50 -6.82 10.61
C SER A 400 -2.42 -6.73 9.09
N MET A 401 -1.62 -7.57 8.46
CA MET A 401 -1.43 -7.62 7.01
C MET A 401 -1.34 -9.06 6.52
N THR A 402 -1.58 -9.28 5.23
CA THR A 402 -1.11 -10.48 4.53
C THR A 402 0.17 -10.15 3.78
N ILE A 403 1.20 -10.99 3.88
CA ILE A 403 2.46 -10.85 3.15
C ILE A 403 2.66 -12.11 2.32
N ALA A 404 2.83 -11.95 1.01
CA ALA A 404 2.94 -13.06 0.06
C ALA A 404 4.03 -12.83 -0.99
N MET A 405 4.63 -13.92 -1.46
CA MET A 405 5.56 -13.92 -2.59
C MET A 405 5.24 -15.10 -3.51
N PRO A 406 4.17 -15.00 -4.32
CA PRO A 406 3.71 -16.12 -5.12
C PRO A 406 4.74 -16.49 -6.19
N SER A 407 4.81 -17.79 -6.53
CA SER A 407 5.72 -18.30 -7.56
C SER A 407 5.02 -18.68 -8.86
N THR A 408 3.69 -18.71 -8.90
CA THR A 408 2.90 -19.11 -10.08
C THR A 408 1.82 -18.09 -10.44
N PRO A 409 1.51 -17.90 -11.74
CA PRO A 409 0.44 -17.00 -12.18
C PRO A 409 -0.93 -17.28 -11.54
N SER A 410 -1.36 -18.54 -11.49
CA SER A 410 -2.67 -18.92 -10.91
C SER A 410 -2.75 -18.62 -9.41
N ASN A 411 -1.67 -18.85 -8.67
CA ASN A 411 -1.68 -18.57 -7.24
C ASN A 411 -1.76 -17.06 -6.95
N TYR A 412 -1.12 -16.23 -7.79
CA TYR A 412 -1.28 -14.77 -7.73
C TYR A 412 -2.71 -14.33 -8.08
N PHE A 413 -3.32 -14.91 -9.13
CA PHE A 413 -4.72 -14.68 -9.48
C PHE A 413 -5.66 -14.96 -8.30
N HIS A 414 -5.52 -16.12 -7.66
CA HIS A 414 -6.34 -16.49 -6.52
C HIS A 414 -6.06 -15.67 -5.27
N LEU A 415 -4.82 -15.20 -5.08
CA LEU A 415 -4.47 -14.30 -3.98
C LEU A 415 -5.23 -12.97 -4.10
N LEU A 416 -5.21 -12.35 -5.30
CA LEU A 416 -5.91 -11.10 -5.56
C LEU A 416 -7.43 -11.26 -5.41
N ARG A 417 -8.00 -12.34 -5.98
CA ARG A 417 -9.44 -12.61 -5.84
C ARG A 417 -9.83 -12.92 -4.40
N ARG A 418 -9.00 -13.65 -3.64
CA ARG A 418 -9.24 -13.89 -2.22
C ARG A 418 -9.33 -12.58 -1.47
N HIS A 419 -8.33 -11.72 -1.62
CA HIS A 419 -8.26 -10.41 -0.96
C HIS A 419 -9.47 -9.52 -1.27
N ALA A 420 -9.97 -9.58 -2.50
CA ALA A 420 -11.14 -8.80 -2.88
C ALA A 420 -12.47 -9.38 -2.36
N LEU A 421 -12.54 -10.69 -2.07
CA LEU A 421 -13.79 -11.42 -1.82
C LEU A 421 -13.93 -11.98 -0.40
N ASP A 422 -12.86 -11.97 0.41
CA ASP A 422 -12.88 -12.53 1.77
C ASP A 422 -13.58 -11.64 2.81
N GLY A 423 -13.84 -10.37 2.46
CA GLY A 423 -14.48 -9.40 3.35
C GLY A 423 -13.55 -8.85 4.43
N ILE A 424 -12.26 -9.19 4.41
CA ILE A 424 -11.26 -8.71 5.35
C ILE A 424 -10.74 -7.35 4.85
N GLN A 425 -10.66 -6.40 5.77
CA GLN A 425 -10.19 -5.04 5.54
C GLN A 425 -8.79 -4.86 6.14
N ARG A 426 -7.86 -5.67 5.66
CA ARG A 426 -6.44 -5.65 6.07
C ARG A 426 -5.53 -5.56 4.84
N PRO A 427 -4.40 -4.85 4.89
CA PRO A 427 -3.55 -4.69 3.72
C PRO A 427 -2.91 -6.00 3.24
N LEU A 428 -2.58 -6.04 1.95
CA LEU A 428 -1.87 -7.15 1.32
C LEU A 428 -0.57 -6.64 0.68
N ILE A 429 0.54 -7.23 1.10
CA ILE A 429 1.87 -6.97 0.55
C ILE A 429 2.26 -8.12 -0.36
N VAL A 430 2.50 -7.84 -1.64
CA VAL A 430 2.87 -8.84 -2.65
C VAL A 430 4.24 -8.51 -3.22
N PHE A 431 5.19 -9.41 -3.01
CA PHE A 431 6.47 -9.37 -3.72
C PHE A 431 6.29 -9.97 -5.11
N THR A 432 6.19 -9.09 -6.11
CA THR A 432 5.89 -9.45 -7.50
C THR A 432 7.19 -9.69 -8.28
N PRO A 433 7.17 -10.49 -9.35
CA PRO A 433 8.39 -10.80 -10.09
C PRO A 433 8.76 -9.75 -11.14
N LYS A 434 9.99 -9.89 -11.66
CA LYS A 434 10.50 -9.16 -12.84
C LYS A 434 10.82 -10.11 -14.00
N SER A 435 11.95 -10.83 -13.94
CA SER A 435 12.32 -11.82 -14.98
C SER A 435 11.32 -12.97 -15.08
N LEU A 436 10.71 -13.38 -13.96
CA LEU A 436 9.74 -14.48 -13.93
C LEU A 436 8.50 -14.21 -14.79
N LEU A 437 8.19 -12.93 -15.06
CA LEU A 437 7.10 -12.52 -15.96
C LEU A 437 7.20 -13.16 -17.35
N ARG A 438 8.40 -13.55 -17.79
CA ARG A 438 8.67 -14.16 -19.10
C ARG A 438 9.26 -15.56 -19.01
N ASN A 439 9.33 -16.14 -17.81
CA ASN A 439 9.87 -17.48 -17.65
C ASN A 439 8.85 -18.50 -18.19
N LYS A 440 9.25 -19.28 -19.19
CA LYS A 440 8.37 -20.28 -19.84
C LYS A 440 7.94 -21.42 -18.91
N ALA A 441 8.65 -21.64 -17.81
CA ALA A 441 8.25 -22.59 -16.78
C ALA A 441 7.24 -21.98 -15.78
N ALA A 442 7.16 -20.65 -15.69
CA ALA A 442 6.27 -19.93 -14.78
C ALA A 442 4.96 -19.56 -15.49
N VAL A 443 4.25 -20.59 -15.95
CA VAL A 443 2.93 -20.47 -16.59
C VAL A 443 1.93 -21.36 -15.86
N SER A 444 0.65 -21.05 -15.96
CA SER A 444 -0.43 -21.84 -15.34
C SER A 444 -1.43 -22.34 -16.35
N ASP A 445 -2.03 -23.49 -16.06
CA ASP A 445 -3.07 -24.10 -16.90
C ASP A 445 -4.44 -23.49 -16.61
N ILE A 446 -5.39 -23.62 -17.54
CA ILE A 446 -6.77 -23.12 -17.34
C ILE A 446 -7.43 -23.71 -16.10
N ARG A 447 -7.21 -25.01 -15.84
CA ARG A 447 -7.73 -25.70 -14.64
C ARG A 447 -7.28 -25.03 -13.35
N ASP A 448 -6.10 -24.40 -13.37
CA ASP A 448 -5.55 -23.72 -12.21
C ASP A 448 -6.27 -22.40 -11.89
N PHE A 449 -7.19 -21.94 -12.75
CA PHE A 449 -8.04 -20.77 -12.50
C PHE A 449 -9.50 -21.16 -12.26
N THR A 450 -9.91 -22.35 -12.74
CA THR A 450 -11.32 -22.78 -12.75
C THR A 450 -11.65 -23.82 -11.68
N GLU A 451 -10.66 -24.52 -11.14
CA GLU A 451 -10.91 -25.68 -10.25
C GLU A 451 -10.14 -25.61 -8.93
N VAL A 452 -9.14 -24.72 -8.81
CA VAL A 452 -8.33 -24.60 -7.60
C VAL A 452 -8.57 -23.27 -6.88
N LYS A 453 -7.81 -23.06 -5.81
CA LYS A 453 -7.85 -21.88 -4.94
C LYS A 453 -6.43 -21.51 -4.54
N PHE A 454 -6.27 -20.38 -3.87
CA PHE A 454 -4.99 -19.96 -3.32
C PHE A 454 -4.36 -21.07 -2.46
N ARG A 455 -3.09 -21.35 -2.72
CA ARG A 455 -2.27 -22.33 -2.03
C ARG A 455 -1.13 -21.62 -1.31
N SER A 456 -1.24 -21.50 0.01
CA SER A 456 -0.22 -20.86 0.86
C SER A 456 1.09 -21.64 0.94
N VAL A 457 1.05 -22.95 0.66
CA VAL A 457 2.20 -23.84 0.53
C VAL A 457 2.01 -24.67 -0.74
N LEU A 458 3.05 -24.76 -1.56
CA LEU A 458 3.07 -25.53 -2.81
C LEU A 458 4.19 -26.57 -2.77
N GLU A 459 3.86 -27.79 -3.20
CA GLU A 459 4.83 -28.84 -3.51
C GLU A 459 5.30 -28.75 -4.97
N GLU A 460 6.27 -29.57 -5.37
CA GLU A 460 6.62 -29.72 -6.78
C GLU A 460 5.50 -30.47 -7.54
N PRO A 461 5.14 -30.04 -8.78
CA PRO A 461 4.13 -30.73 -9.58
C PRO A 461 4.40 -32.22 -9.79
N ASN A 462 5.68 -32.63 -9.82
CA ASN A 462 6.05 -34.05 -9.96
C ASN A 462 5.56 -34.93 -8.81
N TYR A 463 5.29 -34.38 -7.62
CA TYR A 463 4.74 -35.13 -6.48
C TYR A 463 3.22 -35.01 -6.37
N GLU A 464 2.62 -33.93 -6.87
CA GLU A 464 1.17 -33.73 -6.83
C GLU A 464 0.45 -34.45 -7.97
N ASP A 465 0.93 -34.25 -9.20
CA ASP A 465 0.30 -34.76 -10.43
C ASP A 465 1.21 -35.74 -11.22
N GLY A 466 2.47 -35.88 -10.79
CA GLY A 466 3.49 -36.68 -11.49
C GLY A 466 3.77 -38.06 -10.89
N ILE A 467 4.95 -38.58 -11.18
CA ILE A 467 5.41 -39.93 -10.76
C ILE A 467 6.45 -39.88 -9.63
N GLY A 468 6.69 -38.72 -9.02
CA GLY A 468 7.67 -38.54 -7.96
C GLY A 468 7.31 -39.30 -6.68
N ASP A 469 8.28 -40.01 -6.12
CA ASP A 469 8.10 -40.75 -4.86
C ASP A 469 8.63 -39.94 -3.67
N ARG A 470 7.70 -39.48 -2.82
CA ARG A 470 8.04 -38.73 -1.59
C ARG A 470 8.86 -39.54 -0.59
N GLY A 471 8.80 -40.87 -0.65
CA GLY A 471 9.57 -41.77 0.23
C GLY A 471 11.08 -41.77 -0.06
N LYS A 472 11.51 -41.35 -1.25
CA LYS A 472 12.93 -41.23 -1.59
C LYS A 472 13.60 -39.99 -0.98
N VAL A 473 12.81 -38.98 -0.64
CA VAL A 473 13.32 -37.69 -0.18
C VAL A 473 14.01 -37.85 1.17
N ARG A 474 15.20 -37.23 1.29
CA ARG A 474 16.04 -37.16 2.50
C ARG A 474 16.29 -35.71 2.94
N ARG A 475 16.18 -34.76 2.01
CA ARG A 475 16.38 -33.33 2.24
C ARG A 475 15.22 -32.51 1.68
N ILE A 476 14.72 -31.55 2.45
CA ILE A 476 13.76 -30.55 1.97
C ILE A 476 14.39 -29.16 1.92
N LEU A 477 14.25 -28.52 0.76
CA LEU A 477 14.57 -27.12 0.52
C LEU A 477 13.27 -26.30 0.61
N LEU A 478 13.08 -25.61 1.72
CA LEU A 478 12.02 -24.60 1.88
C LEU A 478 12.46 -23.31 1.18
N THR A 479 11.62 -22.74 0.34
CA THR A 479 11.93 -21.50 -0.38
C THR A 479 10.66 -20.69 -0.66
N SER A 480 10.81 -19.55 -1.33
CA SER A 480 9.70 -18.73 -1.81
C SER A 480 10.12 -17.97 -3.08
N GLY A 481 9.16 -17.58 -3.92
CA GLY A 481 9.43 -16.80 -5.12
C GLY A 481 10.21 -17.53 -6.22
N LYS A 482 10.98 -16.77 -7.02
CA LYS A 482 11.54 -17.23 -8.30
C LYS A 482 12.64 -18.29 -8.17
N LEU A 483 13.37 -18.33 -7.04
CA LEU A 483 14.48 -19.26 -6.82
C LEU A 483 14.05 -20.73 -6.98
N TYR A 484 12.78 -21.03 -6.71
CA TYR A 484 12.19 -22.34 -6.98
C TYR A 484 12.51 -22.88 -8.38
N TYR A 485 12.42 -22.04 -9.42
CA TYR A 485 12.61 -22.47 -10.80
C TYR A 485 14.07 -22.83 -11.11
N GLU A 486 15.02 -22.17 -10.45
CA GLU A 486 16.45 -22.46 -10.58
C GLU A 486 16.79 -23.76 -9.81
N LEU A 487 16.21 -23.95 -8.62
CA LEU A 487 16.37 -25.16 -7.84
C LEU A 487 15.77 -26.39 -8.52
N VAL A 488 14.54 -26.30 -9.08
CA VAL A 488 13.90 -27.44 -9.75
C VAL A 488 14.62 -27.81 -11.05
N ALA A 489 15.15 -26.82 -11.77
CA ALA A 489 16.01 -27.06 -12.94
C ALA A 489 17.31 -27.78 -12.55
N ARG A 490 17.94 -27.38 -11.43
CA ARG A 490 19.14 -28.06 -10.91
C ARG A 490 18.83 -29.49 -10.45
N LYS A 491 17.71 -29.69 -9.76
CA LYS A 491 17.23 -31.01 -9.33
C LYS A 491 17.06 -31.95 -10.52
N ALA A 492 16.34 -31.49 -11.55
CA ALA A 492 16.10 -32.27 -12.77
C ALA A 492 17.40 -32.55 -13.54
N LYS A 493 18.31 -31.58 -13.65
CA LYS A 493 19.62 -31.76 -14.33
C LYS A 493 20.48 -32.85 -13.68
N ASN A 494 20.33 -33.04 -12.37
CA ASN A 494 21.16 -33.95 -11.58
C ASN A 494 20.40 -35.21 -11.11
N ASP A 495 19.15 -35.42 -11.58
CA ASP A 495 18.28 -36.55 -11.22
C ASP A 495 18.18 -36.80 -9.69
N ARG A 496 17.98 -35.72 -8.92
CA ARG A 496 18.00 -35.76 -7.44
C ARG A 496 16.62 -36.04 -6.83
N ASP A 497 16.22 -37.31 -6.82
CA ASP A 497 15.00 -37.80 -6.15
C ASP A 497 15.06 -37.72 -4.61
N ASP A 498 16.25 -37.57 -4.03
CA ASP A 498 16.48 -37.43 -2.59
C ASP A 498 16.23 -36.00 -2.07
N VAL A 499 15.97 -35.03 -2.95
CA VAL A 499 15.71 -33.64 -2.61
C VAL A 499 14.30 -33.24 -3.03
N ALA A 500 13.53 -32.60 -2.14
CA ALA A 500 12.27 -31.96 -2.48
C ALA A 500 12.32 -30.46 -2.21
N ILE A 501 11.61 -29.68 -3.02
CA ILE A 501 11.53 -28.22 -2.92
C ILE A 501 10.10 -27.84 -2.55
N VAL A 502 9.92 -27.24 -1.38
CA VAL A 502 8.61 -26.81 -0.86
C VAL A 502 8.58 -25.29 -0.83
N ARG A 503 7.54 -24.70 -1.43
CA ARG A 503 7.39 -23.25 -1.50
C ARG A 503 6.41 -22.75 -0.45
N ILE A 504 6.79 -21.69 0.27
CA ILE A 504 5.90 -20.93 1.14
C ILE A 504 5.47 -19.68 0.36
N GLU A 505 4.23 -19.65 -0.10
CA GLU A 505 3.68 -18.59 -0.96
C GLU A 505 3.09 -17.45 -0.13
N GLN A 506 2.51 -17.77 1.03
CA GLN A 506 2.08 -16.79 2.03
C GLN A 506 3.10 -16.78 3.17
N LEU A 507 3.83 -15.68 3.30
CA LEU A 507 4.88 -15.52 4.31
C LEU A 507 4.31 -15.13 5.67
N ALA A 508 3.25 -14.31 5.69
CA ALA A 508 2.52 -13.93 6.89
C ALA A 508 1.02 -13.74 6.59
N PRO A 509 0.08 -14.16 7.46
CA PRO A 509 0.29 -15.07 8.59
C PRO A 509 0.90 -16.41 8.14
N LEU A 510 1.81 -16.99 8.94
CA LEU A 510 2.48 -18.25 8.60
C LEU A 510 1.47 -19.41 8.50
N PRO A 511 1.45 -20.20 7.41
CA PRO A 511 0.44 -21.23 7.18
C PRO A 511 0.74 -22.53 7.96
N LYS A 512 0.81 -22.46 9.30
CA LYS A 512 1.21 -23.54 10.21
C LYS A 512 0.63 -24.91 9.84
N ARG A 513 -0.70 -25.00 9.74
CA ARG A 513 -1.40 -26.26 9.46
C ARG A 513 -0.96 -26.86 8.13
N ARG A 514 -1.02 -26.06 7.06
CA ARG A 514 -0.71 -26.53 5.70
C ARG A 514 0.76 -26.89 5.55
N LEU A 515 1.65 -26.11 6.17
CA LEU A 515 3.08 -26.43 6.18
C LEU A 515 3.33 -27.76 6.89
N GLY A 516 2.77 -27.95 8.10
CA GLY A 516 2.87 -29.21 8.84
C GLY A 516 2.39 -30.41 8.02
N GLU A 517 1.17 -30.33 7.47
CA GLU A 517 0.56 -31.37 6.63
C GLU A 517 1.40 -31.67 5.37
N THR A 518 2.01 -30.66 4.75
CA THR A 518 2.89 -30.86 3.59
C THR A 518 4.16 -31.61 3.99
N LEU A 519 4.81 -31.22 5.09
CA LEU A 519 6.04 -31.85 5.54
C LEU A 519 5.82 -33.30 6.02
N ASP A 520 4.65 -33.62 6.59
CA ASP A 520 4.27 -34.98 6.97
C ASP A 520 4.27 -35.98 5.80
N ARG A 521 4.13 -35.50 4.56
CA ARG A 521 4.11 -36.36 3.36
C ARG A 521 5.50 -36.87 2.97
N TYR A 522 6.56 -36.39 3.61
CA TYR A 522 7.95 -36.76 3.34
C TYR A 522 8.59 -37.44 4.56
N PRO A 523 8.26 -38.71 4.84
CA PRO A 523 8.53 -39.35 6.13
C PRO A 523 10.01 -39.63 6.42
N ASN A 524 10.85 -39.66 5.39
CA ASN A 524 12.25 -40.05 5.51
C ASN A 524 13.22 -38.84 5.49
N VAL A 525 12.69 -37.62 5.62
CA VAL A 525 13.50 -36.40 5.60
C VAL A 525 14.26 -36.25 6.92
N ALA A 526 15.56 -36.02 6.82
CA ALA A 526 16.44 -35.79 7.96
C ALA A 526 16.98 -34.35 8.01
N GLU A 527 16.92 -33.61 6.89
CA GLU A 527 17.51 -32.27 6.79
C GLU A 527 16.52 -31.27 6.17
N PHE A 528 16.35 -30.14 6.85
CA PHE A 528 15.60 -28.99 6.35
C PHE A 528 16.51 -27.79 6.15
N PHE A 529 16.37 -27.13 5.01
CA PHE A 529 17.04 -25.88 4.71
C PHE A 529 16.04 -24.83 4.25
N TRP A 530 16.15 -23.62 4.79
CA TRP A 530 15.57 -22.43 4.18
C TRP A 530 16.56 -21.88 3.15
N VAL A 531 16.15 -21.83 1.90
CA VAL A 531 16.96 -21.41 0.75
C VAL A 531 16.38 -20.12 0.18
N GLN A 532 17.19 -19.06 0.16
CA GLN A 532 16.77 -17.73 -0.31
C GLN A 532 17.89 -17.03 -1.08
N GLU A 533 17.51 -16.09 -1.95
CA GLU A 533 18.46 -15.31 -2.73
C GLU A 533 19.04 -14.15 -1.91
N GLU A 534 18.25 -13.63 -0.97
CA GLU A 534 18.54 -12.42 -0.22
C GLU A 534 19.73 -12.64 0.74
N PRO A 535 20.48 -11.58 1.07
CA PRO A 535 21.49 -11.61 2.13
C PRO A 535 20.98 -12.22 3.44
N ALA A 536 21.88 -12.81 4.23
CA ALA A 536 21.51 -13.51 5.47
C ALA A 536 20.74 -12.65 6.50
N ASN A 537 20.91 -11.33 6.48
CA ASN A 537 20.23 -10.35 7.32
C ASN A 537 18.98 -9.73 6.66
N GLN A 538 18.56 -10.25 5.52
CA GLN A 538 17.44 -9.78 4.69
C GLN A 538 16.56 -10.98 4.29
N GLY A 539 15.51 -10.74 3.51
CA GLY A 539 14.60 -11.81 3.09
C GLY A 539 13.77 -12.35 4.25
N ALA A 540 13.29 -13.59 4.14
CA ALA A 540 12.46 -14.17 5.20
C ALA A 540 13.26 -14.75 6.36
N TRP A 541 14.54 -15.10 6.16
CA TRP A 541 15.35 -15.79 7.18
C TRP A 541 15.39 -15.10 8.55
N PRO A 542 15.56 -13.77 8.68
CA PRO A 542 15.61 -13.12 9.98
C PRO A 542 14.40 -13.43 10.88
N ARG A 543 13.22 -13.59 10.27
CA ARG A 543 12.00 -14.00 10.98
C ARG A 543 11.84 -15.52 11.00
N PHE A 544 11.95 -16.19 9.84
CA PHE A 544 11.67 -17.63 9.72
C PHE A 544 12.68 -18.51 10.43
N GLY A 545 13.95 -18.10 10.51
CA GLY A 545 14.98 -18.81 11.27
C GLY A 545 14.70 -18.86 12.78
N LEU A 546 13.88 -17.93 13.27
CA LEU A 546 13.39 -17.91 14.66
C LEU A 546 12.02 -18.59 14.77
N GLU A 547 11.06 -18.18 13.96
CA GLU A 547 9.67 -18.59 14.12
C GLU A 547 9.36 -20.00 13.63
N LEU A 548 9.97 -20.48 12.54
CA LEU A 548 9.62 -21.82 12.01
C LEU A 548 9.99 -22.95 13.00
N PRO A 549 11.19 -22.94 13.64
CA PRO A 549 11.50 -23.88 14.71
C PRO A 549 10.55 -23.81 15.92
N GLU A 550 10.08 -22.61 16.29
CA GLU A 550 9.10 -22.45 17.38
C GLU A 550 7.68 -22.91 16.96
N LEU A 551 7.31 -22.70 15.71
CA LEU A 551 6.00 -23.01 15.17
C LEU A 551 5.77 -24.52 14.99
N LEU A 552 6.81 -25.23 14.53
CA LEU A 552 6.81 -26.68 14.23
C LEU A 552 8.07 -27.34 14.82
N PRO A 553 8.22 -27.40 16.17
CA PRO A 553 9.45 -27.86 16.83
C PRO A 553 9.79 -29.31 16.50
N ASP A 554 8.79 -30.17 16.35
CA ASP A 554 8.99 -31.59 16.03
C ASP A 554 9.57 -31.84 14.63
N LYS A 555 9.56 -30.82 13.76
CA LYS A 555 9.98 -30.93 12.35
C LYS A 555 11.16 -30.03 12.01
N LEU A 556 11.16 -28.80 12.52
CA LEU A 556 12.06 -27.74 12.07
C LEU A 556 13.11 -27.33 13.12
N THR A 557 13.20 -28.04 14.25
CA THR A 557 14.34 -27.91 15.18
C THR A 557 15.61 -28.33 14.43
N GLY A 558 16.52 -27.37 14.21
CA GLY A 558 17.74 -27.59 13.40
C GLY A 558 17.64 -27.14 11.94
N LEU A 559 16.58 -26.40 11.56
CA LEU A 559 16.49 -25.72 10.26
C LEU A 559 17.76 -24.91 10.00
N ARG A 560 18.40 -25.13 8.84
CA ARG A 560 19.61 -24.39 8.42
C ARG A 560 19.30 -23.40 7.31
N ARG A 561 20.15 -22.38 7.14
CA ARG A 561 20.06 -21.39 6.07
C ARG A 561 21.01 -21.70 4.93
N ILE A 562 20.56 -21.48 3.70
CA ILE A 562 21.38 -21.31 2.51
C ILE A 562 20.99 -19.99 1.84
N SER A 563 21.90 -19.03 1.81
CA SER A 563 21.66 -17.71 1.22
C SER A 563 22.97 -16.99 0.91
N ARG A 564 22.89 -15.81 0.31
CA ARG A 564 24.02 -14.86 0.27
C ARG A 564 24.48 -14.52 1.69
N ARG A 565 25.75 -14.10 1.83
CA ARG A 565 26.29 -13.58 3.10
C ARG A 565 25.46 -12.39 3.61
N ALA A 566 25.63 -12.00 4.87
CA ALA A 566 25.06 -10.74 5.34
C ALA A 566 25.67 -9.56 4.56
N MET A 567 24.85 -8.59 4.18
CA MET A 567 25.24 -7.44 3.36
C MET A 567 24.57 -6.16 3.86
N SER A 568 25.31 -5.05 3.81
CA SER A 568 24.78 -3.71 4.10
C SER A 568 23.84 -3.22 2.99
N ALA A 569 24.18 -3.51 1.74
CA ALA A 569 23.34 -3.25 0.57
C ALA A 569 22.50 -4.50 0.22
N PRO A 570 21.37 -4.35 -0.49
CA PRO A 570 20.56 -5.47 -0.95
C PRO A 570 21.29 -6.50 -1.83
N SER A 571 22.20 -6.04 -2.69
CA SER A 571 22.94 -6.91 -3.60
C SER A 571 24.29 -6.29 -3.99
N SER A 572 25.09 -7.06 -4.72
CA SER A 572 26.20 -6.49 -5.48
C SER A 572 25.69 -5.55 -6.58
N GLY A 573 26.50 -4.54 -6.93
CA GLY A 573 26.28 -3.67 -8.09
C GLY A 573 26.72 -4.30 -9.43
N SER A 574 27.36 -5.47 -9.41
CA SER A 574 27.85 -6.15 -10.62
C SER A 574 27.02 -7.40 -10.93
N SER A 575 26.47 -7.47 -12.13
CA SER A 575 25.73 -8.63 -12.63
C SER A 575 26.58 -9.91 -12.67
N ARG A 576 27.90 -9.79 -12.94
CA ARG A 576 28.83 -10.92 -12.93
C ARG A 576 29.03 -11.49 -11.53
N VAL A 577 29.18 -10.61 -10.52
CA VAL A 577 29.29 -11.04 -9.12
C VAL A 577 27.99 -11.71 -8.67
N HIS A 578 26.85 -11.10 -9.01
CA HIS A 578 25.55 -11.69 -8.73
C HIS A 578 25.42 -13.12 -9.29
N ALA A 579 25.85 -13.36 -10.54
CA ALA A 579 25.77 -14.68 -11.16
C ALA A 579 26.62 -15.74 -10.43
N VAL A 580 27.81 -15.36 -9.94
CA VAL A 580 28.66 -16.25 -9.12
C VAL A 580 27.97 -16.58 -7.81
N GLU A 581 27.49 -15.57 -7.08
CA GLU A 581 26.79 -15.77 -5.80
C GLU A 581 25.50 -16.60 -5.97
N GLN A 582 24.80 -16.43 -7.09
CA GLN A 582 23.59 -17.20 -7.40
C GLN A 582 23.92 -18.68 -7.60
N GLN A 583 24.97 -18.97 -8.35
CA GLN A 583 25.43 -20.33 -8.56
C GLN A 583 25.92 -20.98 -7.25
N GLU A 584 26.57 -20.21 -6.37
CA GLU A 584 26.98 -20.71 -5.05
C GLU A 584 25.79 -21.16 -4.20
N ILE A 585 24.68 -20.40 -4.18
CA ILE A 585 23.46 -20.80 -3.47
C ILE A 585 22.93 -22.13 -4.02
N ILE A 586 22.81 -22.23 -5.35
CA ILE A 586 22.31 -23.43 -6.03
C ILE A 586 23.24 -24.62 -5.75
N ASP A 587 24.56 -24.42 -5.78
CA ASP A 587 25.50 -25.49 -5.51
C ASP A 587 25.43 -25.96 -4.05
N LEU A 588 25.36 -25.03 -3.09
CA LEU A 588 25.21 -25.37 -1.67
C LEU A 588 23.90 -26.12 -1.39
N ALA A 589 22.80 -25.77 -2.05
CA ALA A 589 21.51 -26.43 -1.88
C ALA A 589 21.53 -27.93 -2.23
N PHE A 590 22.38 -28.34 -3.18
CA PHE A 590 22.48 -29.71 -3.68
C PHE A 590 23.74 -30.45 -3.24
N ARG A 591 24.54 -29.90 -2.33
CA ARG A 591 25.75 -30.54 -1.81
C ARG A 591 25.53 -31.66 -0.80
#